data_AF-A0A067T3E9-F1
#
_entry.id   AF-A0A067T3E9-F1
#
_cell.length_a   1.000
_cell.length_b   1.000
_cell.length_c   1.000
_cell.angle_alpha   90.00
_cell.angle_beta   90.00
_cell.angle_gamma   90.00
#
_symmetry.space_group_name_H-M   'P 1'
#
loop_
_entity.id
_entity.type
_entity.pdbx_description
1 polymer ?
#
loop_
_entity_poly.entity_id
_entity_poly.type
_entity_poly.pdbx_seq_one_letter_code
_entity_poly.pdbx_strand_id
1 'polypeptide(L)'
;FVVVSLLNKKFTTPVSKRTANPVYLVQDTTFDFALYLSLADRLGVVELVVWDKQTLTKEYLGEVSIPLEDWFGKDEDGEEKERTYAFDQPGNVAFTLNLISTRTNGQPTGSIQVKLGFAPAPDTDPQNTMPFEDVYAELLRRTRPSLISAPP
;
A
#
# COMPACT_ATOMS: atom_id res chain seq x y z
N PHE A 1 -5.80 11.96 10.52
CA PHE A 1 -4.59 11.11 10.50
C PHE A 1 -4.91 9.85 9.73
N VAL A 2 -3.89 9.15 9.24
CA VAL A 2 -4.05 7.92 8.45
C VAL A 2 -3.44 6.76 9.20
N VAL A 3 -4.16 5.63 9.24
CA VAL A 3 -3.64 4.33 9.68
C VAL A 3 -3.27 3.56 8.44
N VAL A 4 -2.03 3.07 8.34
CA VAL A 4 -1.57 2.23 7.23
C VAL A 4 -1.29 0.84 7.76
N SER A 5 -1.83 -0.20 7.13
CA SER A 5 -1.62 -1.58 7.54
C SER A 5 -1.36 -2.52 6.37
N LEU A 6 -0.51 -3.51 6.64
CA LEU A 6 -0.24 -4.63 5.75
C LEU A 6 0.07 -5.83 6.64
N LEU A 7 -0.55 -6.98 6.37
CA LEU A 7 -0.51 -8.16 7.23
C LEU A 7 -0.91 -7.81 8.68
N ASN A 8 -0.03 -8.08 9.64
CA ASN A 8 -0.23 -7.84 11.07
C ASN A 8 0.41 -6.54 11.56
N LYS A 9 1.08 -5.78 10.66
CA LYS A 9 1.80 -4.56 11.02
C LYS A 9 0.93 -3.35 10.71
N LYS A 10 0.90 -2.40 11.64
CA LYS A 10 0.13 -1.16 11.51
C LYS A 10 1.00 0.03 11.90
N PHE A 11 0.88 1.10 11.13
CA PHE A 11 1.49 2.38 11.39
C PHE A 11 0.44 3.48 11.38
N THR A 12 0.79 4.62 11.95
CA THR A 12 -0.09 5.79 12.01
C THR A 12 0.69 7.05 11.74
N THR A 13 0.15 7.91 10.87
CA THR A 13 0.69 9.25 10.66
C THR A 13 0.45 10.12 11.90
N PRO A 14 1.22 11.20 12.07
CA PRO A 14 0.85 12.27 12.99
C PRO A 14 -0.55 12.82 12.71
N VAL A 15 -1.18 13.40 13.73
CA VAL A 15 -2.46 14.09 13.57
C VAL A 15 -2.20 15.48 12.99
N SER A 16 -2.61 15.69 11.74
CA SER A 16 -2.65 17.02 11.16
C SER A 16 -3.86 17.79 11.72
N LYS A 17 -3.62 18.99 12.25
CA LYS A 17 -4.64 19.78 12.96
C LYS A 17 -5.20 20.86 12.04
N ARG A 18 -6.53 21.05 12.09
CA ARG A 18 -7.24 22.16 11.45
C ARG A 18 -7.03 22.26 9.92
N THR A 19 -6.95 21.13 9.22
CA THR A 19 -6.88 21.09 7.76
C THR A 19 -7.67 19.91 7.21
N ALA A 20 -8.35 20.14 6.08
CA ALA A 20 -8.99 19.09 5.28
C ALA A 20 -8.05 18.50 4.21
N ASN A 21 -6.92 19.16 3.95
CA ASN A 21 -5.90 18.74 2.99
C ASN A 21 -4.56 18.57 3.72
N PRO A 22 -4.41 17.51 4.52
CA PRO A 22 -3.18 17.29 5.28
C PRO A 22 -2.03 16.91 4.35
N VAL A 23 -0.91 17.63 4.45
CA VAL A 23 0.37 17.26 3.85
C VAL A 23 1.30 16.81 4.97
N TYR A 24 1.84 15.60 4.85
CA TYR A 24 2.71 15.01 5.85
C TYR A 24 4.18 15.07 5.43
N LEU A 25 5.09 15.17 6.40
CA LEU A 25 6.52 15.13 6.15
C LEU A 25 6.96 13.70 5.90
N VAL A 26 7.77 13.49 4.85
CA VAL A 26 8.27 12.17 4.44
C VAL A 26 8.92 11.42 5.62
N GLN A 27 9.68 12.11 6.46
CA GLN A 27 10.35 11.52 7.62
C GLN A 27 9.40 10.88 8.64
N ASP A 28 8.17 11.40 8.75
CA ASP A 28 7.18 10.95 9.73
C ASP A 28 6.11 10.03 9.11
N THR A 29 6.13 9.84 7.78
CA THR A 29 5.09 9.09 7.05
C THR A 29 5.59 8.14 5.98
N THR A 30 6.90 7.86 5.96
CA THR A 30 7.45 6.70 5.26
C THR A 30 7.43 5.51 6.22
N PHE A 31 6.77 4.43 5.81
CA PHE A 31 6.59 3.24 6.64
C PHE A 31 7.12 2.00 5.94
N ASP A 32 8.03 1.29 6.60
CA ASP A 32 8.61 0.06 6.07
C ASP A 32 7.86 -1.19 6.56
N PHE A 33 7.45 -2.01 5.59
CA PHE A 33 6.88 -3.33 5.83
C PHE A 33 7.88 -4.39 5.34
N ALA A 34 8.31 -5.27 6.25
CA ALA A 34 9.17 -6.38 5.88
C ALA A 34 8.35 -7.41 5.08
N LEU A 35 8.80 -7.72 3.87
CA LEU A 35 8.16 -8.67 2.98
C LEU A 35 8.93 -9.99 3.01
N TYR A 36 8.23 -11.06 3.39
CA TYR A 36 8.78 -12.41 3.38
C TYR A 36 8.04 -13.22 2.33
N LEU A 37 8.79 -13.80 1.39
CA LEU A 37 8.20 -14.66 0.34
C LEU A 37 7.44 -15.87 0.92
N SER A 38 7.75 -16.29 2.15
CA SER A 38 7.04 -17.33 2.89
C SER A 38 5.65 -16.91 3.36
N LEU A 39 5.36 -15.62 3.40
CA LEU A 39 4.06 -15.03 3.79
C LEU A 39 3.31 -14.44 2.59
N ALA A 40 3.83 -14.66 1.38
CA ALA A 40 3.27 -14.09 0.16
C ALA A 40 1.80 -14.52 -0.05
N ASP A 41 1.45 -15.77 0.25
CA ASP A 41 0.09 -16.32 0.19
C ASP A 41 -0.92 -15.57 1.08
N ARG A 42 -0.44 -14.82 2.09
CA ARG A 42 -1.27 -14.07 3.04
C ARG A 42 -1.13 -12.56 2.92
N LEU A 43 -0.29 -12.07 2.01
CA LEU A 43 0.08 -10.65 1.93
C LEU A 43 -1.12 -9.72 1.81
N GLY A 44 -2.16 -10.16 1.09
CA GLY A 44 -3.44 -9.45 1.01
C GLY A 44 -3.31 -8.10 0.31
N VAL A 45 -3.77 -7.04 0.98
CA VAL A 45 -3.81 -5.68 0.45
C VAL A 45 -3.12 -4.71 1.42
N VAL A 46 -2.57 -3.62 0.89
CA VAL A 46 -2.17 -2.47 1.73
C VAL A 46 -3.43 -1.67 2.03
N GLU A 47 -3.78 -1.57 3.30
CA GLU A 47 -4.96 -0.83 3.75
C GLU A 47 -4.55 0.53 4.29
N LEU A 48 -5.23 1.59 3.86
CA LEU A 48 -5.11 2.92 4.44
C LEU A 48 -6.48 3.37 4.92
N VAL A 49 -6.60 3.65 6.22
CA VAL A 49 -7.85 4.12 6.83
C VAL A 49 -7.66 5.54 7.34
N VAL A 50 -8.49 6.46 6.85
CA VAL A 50 -8.45 7.87 7.20
C VAL A 50 -9.42 8.16 8.33
N TRP A 51 -8.90 8.82 9.37
CA TRP A 51 -9.67 9.23 10.54
C TRP A 51 -9.56 10.73 10.76
N ASP A 52 -10.67 11.39 11.02
CA ASP A 52 -10.68 12.70 11.66
C ASP A 52 -10.54 12.53 13.18
N LYS A 53 -9.62 13.27 13.79
CA LYS A 53 -9.37 13.21 15.22
C LYS A 53 -9.95 14.44 15.89
N GLN A 54 -11.04 14.24 16.63
CA GLN A 54 -11.59 15.24 17.52
C GLN A 54 -11.03 15.06 18.95
N THR A 55 -11.28 16.05 19.81
CA THR A 55 -10.76 16.11 21.19
C THR A 55 -11.07 14.83 21.98
N LEU A 56 -12.27 14.26 21.81
CA LEU A 56 -12.74 13.09 22.57
C LEU A 56 -13.02 11.86 21.71
N THR A 57 -13.29 12.04 20.41
CA THR A 57 -13.68 10.95 19.50
C THR A 57 -12.75 10.92 18.29
N LYS A 58 -12.93 9.89 17.46
CA LYS A 58 -12.41 9.86 16.10
C LYS A 58 -13.55 9.51 15.17
N GLU A 59 -13.62 10.20 14.05
CA GLU A 59 -14.60 9.97 13.01
C GLU A 59 -13.93 9.29 11.83
N TYR A 60 -14.60 8.29 11.28
CA TYR A 60 -14.12 7.55 10.12
C TYR A 60 -14.46 8.34 8.86
N LEU A 61 -13.46 8.61 8.02
CA LEU A 61 -13.65 9.39 6.79
C LEU A 61 -13.67 8.53 5.52
N GLY A 62 -13.00 7.38 5.55
CA GLY A 62 -12.81 6.57 4.36
C GLY A 62 -11.64 5.61 4.50
N GLU A 63 -11.56 4.67 3.57
CA GLU A 63 -10.42 3.79 3.41
C GLU A 63 -10.07 3.61 1.93
N VAL A 64 -8.85 3.14 1.68
CA VAL A 64 -8.42 2.60 0.39
C VAL A 64 -7.67 1.30 0.63
N SER A 65 -7.82 0.38 -0.31
CA SER A 65 -7.12 -0.90 -0.30
C SER A 65 -6.38 -1.05 -1.62
N ILE A 66 -5.06 -1.25 -1.53
CA ILE A 66 -4.18 -1.42 -2.70
C ILE A 66 -3.79 -2.89 -2.75
N PRO A 67 -4.45 -3.70 -3.60
CA PRO A 67 -4.10 -5.10 -3.75
C PRO A 67 -2.71 -5.24 -4.37
N LEU A 68 -2.05 -6.37 -4.11
CA LEU A 68 -0.68 -6.61 -4.60
C LEU A 68 -0.53 -6.36 -6.11
N GLU A 69 -1.52 -6.76 -6.91
CA GLU A 69 -1.55 -6.57 -8.36
C GLU A 69 -1.50 -5.11 -8.84
N ASP A 70 -1.94 -4.19 -7.99
CA ASP A 70 -2.03 -2.75 -8.28
C ASP A 70 -0.86 -1.97 -7.68
N TRP A 71 0.12 -2.62 -7.02
CA TRP A 71 1.26 -1.93 -6.41
C TRP A 71 2.13 -1.18 -7.42
N PHE A 72 2.28 -1.74 -8.62
CA PHE A 72 3.12 -1.22 -9.69
C PHE A 72 2.41 -1.21 -11.04
N GLY A 73 1.07 -1.24 -11.05
CA GLY A 73 0.25 -1.59 -12.22
C GLY A 73 -0.82 -0.57 -12.62
N LYS A 74 -0.83 -0.28 -13.93
CA LYS A 74 -1.69 0.58 -14.76
C LYS A 74 -1.69 2.08 -14.42
N ASP A 75 -1.46 2.88 -15.45
CA ASP A 75 -1.74 4.33 -15.38
C ASP A 75 -3.26 4.58 -15.37
N GLU A 76 -3.64 5.85 -15.19
CA GLU A 76 -5.04 6.29 -15.16
C GLU A 76 -5.81 5.92 -16.45
N ASP A 77 -5.10 5.65 -17.55
CA ASP A 77 -5.62 5.29 -18.87
C ASP A 77 -5.68 3.76 -19.11
N GLY A 78 -5.17 2.95 -18.17
CA GLY A 78 -5.17 1.49 -18.24
C GLY A 78 -4.02 0.87 -19.06
N GLU A 79 -3.06 1.69 -19.49
CA GLU A 79 -1.87 1.30 -20.24
C GLU A 79 -0.73 0.84 -19.30
N GLU A 80 0.14 -0.03 -19.81
CA GLU A 80 1.31 -0.50 -19.05
C GLU A 80 2.36 0.60 -18.98
N LYS A 81 2.29 1.43 -17.93
CA LYS A 81 3.39 2.31 -17.54
C LYS A 81 4.66 1.48 -17.27
N GLU A 82 5.82 2.04 -17.63
CA GLU A 82 7.12 1.47 -17.26
C GLU A 82 7.17 1.28 -15.74
N ARG A 83 7.22 0.01 -15.31
CA ARG A 83 7.07 -0.35 -13.89
C ARG A 83 8.32 0.07 -13.12
N THR A 84 8.15 1.02 -12.22
CA THR A 84 9.24 1.48 -11.33
C THR A 84 9.08 0.78 -9.97
N TYR A 85 9.88 -0.25 -9.75
CA TYR A 85 9.72 -1.14 -8.59
C TYR A 85 10.36 -0.58 -7.32
N ALA A 86 11.49 0.12 -7.43
CA ALA A 86 12.17 0.64 -6.23
C ALA A 86 11.55 1.94 -5.74
N PHE A 87 11.48 2.12 -4.41
CA PHE A 87 10.93 3.32 -3.78
C PHE A 87 11.67 4.59 -4.21
N ASP A 88 13.00 4.53 -4.26
CA ASP A 88 13.86 5.67 -4.63
C ASP A 88 14.18 5.74 -6.13
N GLN A 89 13.58 4.87 -6.96
CA GLN A 89 13.83 4.87 -8.41
C GLN A 89 13.34 6.18 -9.05
N PRO A 90 14.14 6.81 -9.92
CA PRO A 90 13.66 7.92 -10.75
C PRO A 90 12.43 7.51 -11.56
N GLY A 91 11.35 8.29 -11.48
CA GLY A 91 10.07 7.97 -12.12
C GLY A 91 9.04 7.28 -11.22
N ASN A 92 9.44 6.80 -10.03
CA ASN A 92 8.48 6.37 -9.01
C ASN A 92 7.84 7.61 -8.36
N VAL A 93 6.62 7.92 -8.80
CA VAL A 93 5.83 9.08 -8.38
C VAL A 93 4.61 8.64 -7.59
N ALA A 94 4.13 9.52 -6.72
CA ALA A 94 2.92 9.26 -5.95
C ALA A 94 1.68 9.25 -6.86
N PHE A 95 0.71 8.39 -6.55
CA PHE A 95 -0.56 8.26 -7.24
C PHE A 95 -1.74 8.53 -6.30
N THR A 96 -2.88 8.90 -6.87
CA THR A 96 -4.07 9.33 -6.11
C THR A 96 -5.12 8.24 -6.10
N LEU A 97 -5.70 7.99 -4.93
CA LEU A 97 -6.79 7.04 -4.74
C LEU A 97 -7.97 7.74 -4.07
N ASN A 98 -9.17 7.52 -4.59
CA ASN A 98 -10.39 8.03 -3.98
C ASN A 98 -10.76 7.19 -2.76
N LEU A 99 -11.15 7.85 -1.67
CA LEU A 99 -11.60 7.16 -0.47
C LEU A 99 -12.92 6.43 -0.75
N ILE A 100 -13.02 5.18 -0.28
CA ILE A 100 -14.24 4.39 -0.29
C ILE A 100 -14.74 4.15 1.14
N SER A 101 -15.95 3.63 1.29
CA SER A 101 -16.56 3.32 2.58
C SER A 101 -17.24 1.97 2.51
N THR A 102 -16.74 1.03 3.31
CA THR A 102 -17.39 -0.24 3.60
C THR A 102 -18.47 -0.11 4.69
N ARG A 103 -18.59 1.06 5.33
CA ARG A 103 -19.61 1.32 6.37
C ARG A 103 -20.93 1.75 5.76
N THR A 104 -22.01 1.14 6.23
CA THR A 104 -23.39 1.24 5.72
C THR A 104 -23.97 2.65 5.64
N ASN A 105 -23.43 3.62 6.38
CA ASN A 105 -23.91 5.02 6.42
C ASN A 105 -22.81 6.05 6.10
N GLY A 106 -21.65 5.63 5.59
CA GLY A 106 -20.57 6.56 5.24
C GLY A 106 -20.72 7.08 3.81
N GLN A 107 -20.72 8.41 3.63
CA GLN A 107 -20.41 9.03 2.34
C GLN A 107 -18.92 9.41 2.36
N PRO A 108 -18.02 8.53 1.91
CA PRO A 108 -16.59 8.85 1.88
C PRO A 108 -16.40 9.99 0.88
N THR A 109 -15.72 11.04 1.30
CA THR A 109 -15.38 12.16 0.43
C THR A 109 -13.91 12.48 0.59
N GLY A 110 -13.24 12.73 -0.53
CA GLY A 110 -11.82 13.01 -0.58
C GLY A 110 -11.00 11.89 -1.19
N SER A 111 -9.71 12.13 -1.25
CA SER A 111 -8.72 11.24 -1.85
C SER A 111 -7.45 11.25 -1.01
N ILE A 112 -6.60 10.26 -1.23
CA ILE A 112 -5.27 10.17 -0.64
C ILE A 112 -4.25 10.01 -1.75
N GLN A 113 -3.12 10.69 -1.61
CA GLN A 113 -1.97 10.53 -2.50
C GLN A 113 -0.92 9.69 -1.78
N VAL A 114 -0.47 8.61 -2.42
CA VAL A 114 0.47 7.64 -1.84
C VAL A 114 1.59 7.33 -2.82
N LYS A 115 2.78 7.08 -2.28
CA LYS A 115 3.92 6.54 -3.04
C LYS A 115 4.27 5.18 -2.45
N LEU A 116 4.47 4.19 -3.32
CA LEU A 116 4.78 2.82 -2.94
C LEU A 116 6.01 2.33 -3.73
N GLY A 117 6.85 1.53 -3.10
CA GLY A 117 7.98 0.90 -3.76
C GLY A 117 8.73 -0.05 -2.85
N PHE A 118 9.54 -0.93 -3.43
CA PHE A 118 10.45 -1.78 -2.69
C PHE A 118 11.67 -1.01 -2.24
N ALA A 119 12.16 -1.37 -1.06
CA ALA A 119 13.44 -0.92 -0.53
C ALA A 119 14.30 -2.16 -0.23
N PRO A 120 15.65 -2.03 -0.30
CA PRO A 120 16.54 -3.11 0.14
C PRO A 120 16.26 -3.42 1.61
N ALA A 121 16.10 -4.71 1.93
CA ALA A 121 15.98 -5.10 3.34
C ALA A 121 17.33 -4.88 4.04
N PRO A 122 17.32 -4.28 5.25
CA PRO A 122 18.54 -3.75 5.91
C PRO A 122 19.62 -4.81 6.18
N ASP A 123 19.24 -6.08 6.29
CA ASP A 123 20.13 -7.20 6.62
C ASP A 123 20.41 -8.14 5.44
N THR A 124 20.09 -7.74 4.21
CA THR A 124 20.21 -8.63 3.04
C THR A 124 21.59 -8.56 2.44
N ASP A 125 22.22 -9.71 2.22
CA ASP A 125 23.49 -9.80 1.50
C ASP A 125 23.30 -9.26 0.05
N PRO A 126 24.05 -8.23 -0.36
CA PRO A 126 23.99 -7.68 -1.71
C PRO A 126 24.35 -8.72 -2.79
N GLN A 127 24.98 -9.84 -2.45
CA GLN A 127 25.29 -10.93 -3.38
C GLN A 127 24.13 -11.92 -3.59
N ASN A 128 23.10 -11.90 -2.74
CA ASN A 128 21.97 -12.84 -2.80
C ASN A 128 20.60 -12.11 -2.91
N THR A 129 20.62 -10.89 -3.43
CA THR A 129 19.42 -10.07 -3.59
C THR A 129 18.80 -10.31 -4.96
N MET A 130 17.58 -10.84 -4.95
CA MET A 130 16.76 -10.97 -6.15
C MET A 130 16.38 -9.56 -6.66
N PRO A 131 16.42 -9.29 -7.99
CA PRO A 131 15.90 -8.05 -8.55
C PRO A 131 14.46 -7.78 -8.13
N PHE A 132 14.08 -6.53 -7.90
CA PHE A 132 12.73 -6.21 -7.42
C PHE A 132 11.60 -6.64 -8.37
N GLU A 133 11.88 -6.70 -9.67
CA GLU A 133 10.97 -7.27 -10.66
C GLU A 133 10.66 -8.74 -10.39
N ASP A 134 11.71 -9.54 -10.17
CA ASP A 134 11.58 -10.96 -9.84
C ASP A 134 10.90 -11.15 -8.47
N VAL A 135 11.19 -10.28 -7.50
CA VAL A 135 10.50 -10.28 -6.20
C VAL A 135 9.00 -10.06 -6.40
N TYR A 136 8.61 -9.06 -7.18
CA TYR A 136 7.21 -8.78 -7.46
C TYR A 136 6.52 -9.93 -8.20
N ALA A 137 7.16 -10.48 -9.22
CA ALA A 137 6.66 -11.62 -9.97
C ALA A 137 6.45 -12.84 -9.06
N GLU A 138 7.39 -13.11 -8.15
CA GLU A 138 7.30 -14.23 -7.21
C GLU A 138 6.20 -14.00 -6.15
N LEU A 139 6.02 -12.77 -5.67
CA LEU A 139 4.91 -12.42 -4.78
C LEU A 139 3.56 -12.67 -5.48
N LEU A 140 3.39 -12.18 -6.71
CA LEU A 140 2.19 -12.39 -7.51
C LEU A 140 1.93 -13.88 -7.82
N ARG A 141 2.99 -14.65 -8.07
CA ARG A 141 2.88 -16.08 -8.33
C ARG A 141 2.38 -16.85 -7.10
N ARG A 142 2.80 -16.45 -5.90
CA ARG A 142 2.46 -17.11 -4.65
C ARG A 142 1.10 -16.69 -4.07
N THR A 143 0.62 -15.48 -4.37
CA THR A 143 -0.72 -15.03 -3.96
C THR A 143 -1.85 -15.67 -4.76
N ARG A 144 -1.57 -16.14 -5.98
CA ARG A 144 -2.57 -16.81 -6.81
C ARG A 144 -2.77 -18.25 -6.34
N PRO A 145 -3.98 -18.63 -5.88
CA PRO A 145 -4.27 -20.03 -5.56
C PRO A 145 -4.14 -20.88 -6.84
N SER A 146 -3.36 -21.95 -6.77
CA SER A 146 -3.25 -22.94 -7.83
C SER A 146 -4.63 -23.54 -8.12
N LEU A 147 -5.28 -23.14 -9.21
CA LEU A 147 -6.53 -23.74 -9.71
C LEU A 147 -6.29 -25.12 -10.37
N ILE A 148 -5.48 -25.99 -9.77
CA ILE A 148 -5.19 -27.32 -10.30
C ILE A 148 -5.76 -28.38 -9.36
N SER A 149 -6.68 -29.16 -9.92
CA SER A 149 -7.34 -30.40 -9.46
C SER A 149 -8.51 -30.29 -8.48
N ALA A 150 -9.72 -30.13 -9.02
CA ALA A 150 -10.84 -30.95 -8.57
C ALA A 150 -10.93 -32.16 -9.54
N PRO A 151 -10.92 -33.43 -9.07
CA PRO A 151 -11.16 -34.57 -9.94
C PRO A 151 -12.65 -34.63 -10.34
N PRO A 152 -12.97 -35.28 -11.49
CA PRO A 152 -14.33 -35.40 -12.03
C PRO A 152 -15.26 -36.29 -11.18
#